data_AF-A0A168M1T4-F1
#
_entry.id   AF-A0A168M1T4-F1
#
_cell.length_a   1.000
_cell.length_b   1.000
_cell.length_c   1.000
_cell.angle_alpha   90.00
_cell.angle_beta   90.00
_cell.angle_gamma   90.00
#
_symmetry.space_group_name_H-M   'P 1'
#
loop_
_entity.id
_entity.type
_entity.pdbx_description
1 polymer ?
#
loop_
_entity_poly.entity_id
_entity_poly.type
_entity_poly.pdbx_seq_one_letter_code
_entity_poly.pdbx_strand_id
1 'polypeptide(L)'
;MHETACKRGDFTYEDPDTGYIVFTRLGLLQRDRCCGAGCRHCPFEHDGVKLAARASKIQQAAWLTDMSVQSDAAISLLFWSGGKDSFLALRALQREGHRNIVLLTTFDARSRIIAQQEFTIDVVVEQATQLGVPLLGVPLHTGADYVDQIAAAVDLVPACERLCFGDLHLAHIRQWREKAFGDHPRMANMELIFPLWNADYDALLADLLASGATSIVSAVFPDLTQIDIGDVFDTDLLARLPDHIDPFGENGEFHTRIVLTPPPPKAD
;
A
#
# COMPACT_ATOMS: atom_id res chain seq x y z
N MET A 1 13.72 20.85 4.32
CA MET A 1 14.87 20.97 5.26
C MET A 1 15.99 19.99 4.94
N HIS A 2 15.70 18.68 4.84
CA HIS A 2 16.71 17.68 4.47
C HIS A 2 17.53 18.06 3.22
N GLU A 3 16.87 18.31 2.09
CA GLU A 3 17.58 18.64 0.84
C GLU A 3 18.41 19.92 0.94
N THR A 4 17.93 20.91 1.70
CA THR A 4 18.68 22.14 1.97
C THR A 4 19.94 21.86 2.77
N ALA A 5 19.84 21.04 3.83
CA ALA A 5 20.98 20.63 4.65
C ALA A 5 22.00 19.83 3.82
N CYS A 6 21.54 18.89 2.99
CA CYS A 6 22.39 18.16 2.04
C CYS A 6 23.10 19.09 1.05
N LYS A 7 22.39 20.07 0.48
CA LYS A 7 22.99 21.06 -0.45
C LYS A 7 24.07 21.92 0.20
N ARG A 8 23.98 22.17 1.52
CA ARG A 8 25.01 22.87 2.29
C ARG A 8 26.17 21.97 2.75
N GLY A 9 26.05 20.66 2.58
CA GLY A 9 27.02 19.68 3.08
C GLY A 9 26.84 19.33 4.57
N ASP A 10 25.71 19.72 5.18
CA ASP A 10 25.44 19.44 6.59
C ASP A 10 25.13 17.96 6.80
N PHE A 11 25.64 17.37 7.89
CA PHE A 11 25.38 15.96 8.25
C PHE A 11 24.11 15.76 9.08
N THR A 12 23.54 16.84 9.60
CA THR A 12 22.33 16.84 10.43
C THR A 12 21.49 18.08 10.20
N TYR A 13 20.21 18.02 10.52
CA TYR A 13 19.33 19.18 10.66
C TYR A 13 18.39 18.99 11.86
N GLU A 14 17.86 20.09 12.40
CA GLU A 14 16.80 20.03 13.41
C GLU A 14 15.45 19.92 12.72
N ASP A 15 14.69 18.88 13.06
CA ASP A 15 13.35 18.67 12.54
C ASP A 15 12.36 19.64 13.22
N PRO A 16 11.76 20.60 12.50
CA PRO A 16 10.89 21.60 13.11
C PRO A 16 9.66 21.01 13.78
N ASP A 17 9.20 19.83 13.35
CA ASP A 17 7.99 19.22 13.89
C ASP A 17 8.22 18.46 15.20
N THR A 18 9.45 17.97 15.43
CA THR A 18 9.77 17.11 16.59
C THR A 18 10.87 17.67 17.48
N GLY A 19 11.62 18.67 17.03
CA GLY A 19 12.82 19.19 17.70
C GLY A 19 14.01 18.23 17.69
N TYR A 20 13.91 17.09 17.01
CA TYR A 20 14.98 16.11 16.98
C TYR A 20 16.09 16.48 15.99
N ILE A 21 17.33 16.16 16.37
CA ILE A 21 18.46 16.18 15.44
C ILE A 21 18.34 14.95 14.53
N VAL A 22 18.12 15.19 13.25
CA VAL A 22 17.98 14.16 12.21
C VAL A 22 19.23 14.14 11.35
N PHE A 23 19.85 12.98 11.20
CA PHE A 23 20.96 12.78 10.26
C PHE A 23 20.48 12.96 8.81
N THR A 24 21.24 13.72 8.02
CA THR A 24 21.05 13.79 6.56
C THR A 24 21.56 12.51 5.89
N ARG A 25 21.26 12.35 4.59
CA ARG A 25 21.78 11.22 3.82
C ARG A 25 23.30 11.27 3.76
N LEU A 26 23.88 12.46 3.66
CA LEU A 26 25.34 12.67 3.65
C LEU A 26 25.97 12.20 4.97
N GLY A 27 25.37 12.56 6.10
CA GLY A 27 25.83 12.11 7.42
C GLY A 27 25.67 10.59 7.63
N LEU A 28 24.67 9.96 7.01
CA LEU A 28 24.48 8.51 7.07
C LEU A 28 25.43 7.76 6.13
N LEU A 29 25.73 8.32 4.95
CA LEU A 29 26.67 7.74 3.98
C LEU A 29 28.07 7.55 4.58
N GLN A 30 28.50 8.39 5.52
CA GLN A 30 29.79 8.24 6.21
C GLN A 30 29.96 6.91 6.96
N ARG A 31 28.87 6.15 7.18
CA ARG A 31 28.91 4.87 7.89
C ARG A 31 29.17 3.67 6.98
N ASP A 32 29.13 3.84 5.66
CA ASP A 32 29.28 2.80 4.63
C ASP A 32 28.32 1.59 4.75
N ARG A 33 27.36 1.62 5.67
CA ARG A 33 26.34 0.58 5.87
C ARG A 33 25.13 1.10 6.66
N CYS A 34 23.99 0.40 6.54
CA CYS A 34 22.85 0.63 7.42
C CYS A 34 23.13 0.12 8.84
N CYS A 35 22.79 0.92 9.84
CA CYS A 35 22.92 0.56 11.25
C CYS A 35 21.73 -0.25 11.80
N GLY A 36 20.67 -0.45 11.01
CA GLY A 36 19.46 -1.16 11.43
C GLY A 36 18.49 -0.37 12.32
N ALA A 37 18.68 0.94 12.46
CA ALA A 37 17.85 1.78 13.32
C ALA A 37 16.58 2.34 12.66
N GLY A 38 16.38 2.16 11.35
CA GLY A 38 15.22 2.73 10.64
C GLY A 38 15.31 4.25 10.42
N CYS A 39 16.51 4.77 10.14
CA CYS A 39 16.74 6.22 10.01
C CYS A 39 15.89 6.86 8.90
N ARG A 40 15.47 8.13 9.09
CA ARG A 40 14.62 8.88 8.14
C ARG A 40 15.22 9.10 6.76
N HIS A 41 16.54 9.03 6.63
CA HIS A 41 17.26 9.34 5.39
C HIS A 41 18.27 8.25 5.02
N CYS A 42 17.93 6.98 5.31
CA CYS A 42 18.83 5.86 5.10
C CYS A 42 19.16 5.68 3.61
N PRO A 43 20.42 5.85 3.18
CA PRO A 43 20.79 5.72 1.77
C PRO A 43 20.97 4.25 1.34
N PHE A 44 20.62 3.30 2.21
CA PHE A 44 20.91 1.87 2.06
C PHE A 44 19.62 1.02 2.12
N GLU A 45 18.47 1.60 1.77
CA GLU A 45 17.18 0.89 1.65
C GLU A 45 16.75 0.15 2.93
N HIS A 46 17.23 0.60 4.09
CA HIS A 46 17.05 -0.07 5.38
C HIS A 46 17.48 -1.56 5.37
N ASP A 47 18.48 -1.93 4.56
CA ASP A 47 18.96 -3.31 4.43
C ASP A 47 19.36 -3.95 5.78
N GLY A 48 19.99 -3.18 6.67
CA GLY A 48 20.38 -3.59 8.02
C GLY A 48 19.25 -3.63 9.04
N VAL A 49 18.03 -3.16 8.71
CA VAL A 49 16.85 -3.30 9.58
C VAL A 49 16.31 -4.71 9.41
N LYS A 50 16.24 -5.48 10.51
CA LYS A 50 15.64 -6.82 10.51
C LYS A 50 14.26 -6.77 9.86
N LEU A 51 13.99 -7.69 8.93
CA LEU A 51 12.75 -7.71 8.15
C LEU A 51 11.49 -7.62 9.03
N ALA A 52 11.40 -8.47 10.05
CA ALA A 52 10.28 -8.48 11.02
C ALA A 52 10.11 -7.17 11.83
N ALA A 53 11.12 -6.29 11.82
CA ALA A 53 11.04 -4.99 12.48
C ALA A 53 10.81 -3.83 11.49
N ARG A 54 10.87 -4.07 10.17
CA ARG A 54 10.80 -3.00 9.16
C ARG A 54 9.49 -2.24 9.24
N ALA A 55 8.36 -2.94 9.22
CA ALA A 55 7.01 -2.34 9.31
C ALA A 55 6.89 -1.34 10.48
N SER A 56 7.46 -1.69 11.64
CA SER A 56 7.45 -0.84 12.83
C SER A 56 8.47 0.32 12.81
N LYS A 57 9.56 0.25 12.03
CA LYS A 57 10.73 1.14 12.16
C LYS A 57 11.09 1.96 10.93
N ILE A 58 10.83 1.48 9.72
CA ILE A 58 11.27 2.19 8.51
C ILE A 58 10.63 3.58 8.44
N GLN A 59 11.35 4.50 7.84
CA GLN A 59 10.95 5.91 7.70
C GLN A 59 11.06 6.37 6.24
N GLN A 60 11.37 5.44 5.33
CA GLN A 60 11.38 5.62 3.87
C GLN A 60 10.88 4.32 3.25
N ALA A 61 10.60 4.34 1.95
CA ALA A 61 10.18 3.16 1.24
C ALA A 61 11.19 2.01 1.41
N ALA A 62 10.69 0.80 1.69
CA ALA A 62 11.52 -0.40 1.78
C ALA A 62 10.67 -1.66 1.59
N TRP A 63 11.34 -2.76 1.21
CA TRP A 63 10.74 -4.10 1.17
C TRP A 63 10.35 -4.54 2.58
N LEU A 64 9.09 -4.97 2.74
CA LEU A 64 8.54 -5.48 3.99
C LEU A 64 8.41 -7.01 4.02
N THR A 65 8.60 -7.67 2.87
CA THR A 65 8.75 -9.12 2.73
C THR A 65 10.18 -9.47 2.33
N ASP A 66 10.57 -10.73 2.53
CA ASP A 66 11.86 -11.27 2.08
C ASP A 66 11.90 -11.47 0.56
N MET A 67 10.73 -11.59 -0.06
CA MET A 67 10.58 -11.67 -1.50
C MET A 67 10.89 -10.31 -2.16
N SER A 68 11.78 -10.32 -3.16
CA SER A 68 11.91 -9.25 -4.15
C SER A 68 11.78 -9.85 -5.54
N VAL A 69 11.22 -9.09 -6.49
CA VAL A 69 11.11 -9.54 -7.88
C VAL A 69 12.45 -9.27 -8.57
N GLN A 70 13.19 -10.34 -8.86
CA GLN A 70 14.35 -10.29 -9.76
C GLN A 70 13.92 -10.84 -11.12
N SER A 71 13.39 -9.96 -11.96
CA SER A 71 12.90 -10.32 -13.28
C SER A 71 13.29 -9.24 -14.28
N ASP A 72 13.78 -9.66 -15.44
CA ASP A 72 14.01 -8.78 -16.59
C ASP A 72 12.70 -8.46 -17.33
N ALA A 73 11.59 -9.13 -16.98
CA ALA A 73 10.26 -8.86 -17.52
C ALA A 73 9.49 -7.82 -16.67
N ALA A 74 8.68 -7.01 -17.36
CA ALA A 74 7.87 -5.91 -16.84
C ALA A 74 7.17 -6.23 -15.50
N ILE A 75 7.37 -5.36 -14.50
CA ILE A 75 6.78 -5.46 -13.17
C ILE A 75 5.55 -4.54 -13.06
N SER A 76 4.50 -5.05 -12.43
CA SER A 76 3.29 -4.32 -12.06
C SER A 76 3.31 -4.01 -10.55
N LEU A 77 3.28 -2.72 -10.19
CA LEU A 77 3.05 -2.28 -8.82
C LEU A 77 1.56 -2.12 -8.57
N LEU A 78 0.99 -3.02 -7.77
CA LEU A 78 -0.41 -2.94 -7.35
C LEU A 78 -0.52 -2.13 -6.06
N PHE A 79 -1.27 -1.04 -6.10
CA PHE A 79 -1.64 -0.30 -4.90
C PHE A 79 -2.54 -1.14 -4.02
N TRP A 80 -2.01 -1.50 -2.85
CA TRP A 80 -2.61 -2.46 -1.94
C TRP A 80 -3.04 -1.77 -0.65
N SER A 81 -4.35 -1.68 -0.42
CA SER A 81 -4.91 -1.16 0.83
C SER A 81 -5.11 -2.26 1.88
N GLY A 82 -5.11 -3.53 1.46
CA GLY A 82 -5.49 -4.67 2.29
C GLY A 82 -6.99 -4.92 2.35
N GLY A 83 -7.79 -4.14 1.62
CA GLY A 83 -9.24 -4.32 1.50
C GLY A 83 -9.67 -5.06 0.24
N LYS A 84 -10.99 -5.29 0.14
CA LYS A 84 -11.62 -6.12 -0.91
C LYS A 84 -11.25 -5.69 -2.34
N ASP A 85 -11.20 -4.39 -2.61
CA ASP A 85 -11.00 -3.88 -3.96
C ASP A 85 -9.57 -4.13 -4.43
N SER A 86 -8.57 -3.90 -3.57
CA SER A 86 -7.17 -4.23 -3.87
C SER A 86 -6.94 -5.74 -4.03
N PHE A 87 -7.65 -6.57 -3.26
CA PHE A 87 -7.59 -8.03 -3.37
C PHE A 87 -8.22 -8.53 -4.67
N LEU A 88 -9.38 -8.01 -5.04
CA LEU A 88 -10.02 -8.32 -6.33
C LEU A 88 -9.17 -7.84 -7.50
N ALA A 89 -8.51 -6.69 -7.37
CA ALA A 89 -7.58 -6.18 -8.39
C ALA A 89 -6.38 -7.11 -8.59
N LEU A 90 -5.80 -7.64 -7.50
CA LEU A 90 -4.74 -8.65 -7.57
C LEU A 90 -5.22 -9.88 -8.35
N ARG A 91 -6.41 -10.39 -8.02
CA ARG A 91 -7.00 -11.56 -8.68
C ARG A 91 -7.28 -11.31 -10.17
N ALA A 92 -7.77 -10.13 -10.52
CA ALA A 92 -8.02 -9.73 -11.90
C ALA A 92 -6.71 -9.70 -12.70
N LEU A 93 -5.66 -9.03 -12.19
CA LEU A 93 -4.34 -8.99 -12.84
C LEU A 93 -3.75 -10.39 -13.04
N GLN A 94 -3.88 -11.28 -12.05
CA GLN A 94 -3.40 -12.67 -12.16
C GLN A 94 -4.14 -13.46 -13.25
N ARG A 95 -5.45 -13.27 -13.38
CA ARG A 95 -6.28 -13.87 -14.45
C ARG A 95 -5.92 -13.33 -15.83
N GLU A 96 -5.59 -12.04 -15.92
CA GLU A 96 -5.10 -11.38 -17.14
C GLU A 96 -3.67 -11.80 -17.51
N GLY A 97 -3.00 -12.58 -16.66
CA GLY A 97 -1.70 -13.16 -16.95
C GLY A 97 -0.51 -12.38 -16.40
N HIS A 98 -0.72 -11.34 -15.59
CA HIS A 98 0.36 -10.65 -14.91
C HIS A 98 1.05 -11.61 -13.93
N ARG A 99 2.36 -11.84 -14.13
CA ARG A 99 3.16 -12.78 -13.31
C ARG A 99 4.05 -12.06 -12.29
N ASN A 100 4.53 -10.86 -12.63
CA ASN A 100 5.44 -10.09 -11.79
C ASN A 100 4.69 -8.95 -11.10
N ILE A 101 3.95 -9.28 -10.04
CA ILE A 101 3.18 -8.30 -9.26
C ILE A 101 3.91 -8.03 -7.96
N VAL A 102 4.05 -6.75 -7.61
CA VAL A 102 4.54 -6.28 -6.31
C VAL A 102 3.44 -5.44 -5.68
N LEU A 103 3.11 -5.70 -4.42
CA LEU A 103 2.20 -4.88 -3.65
C LEU A 103 2.92 -3.62 -3.18
N LEU A 104 2.25 -2.48 -3.28
CA LEU A 104 2.71 -1.20 -2.73
C LEU A 104 1.66 -0.69 -1.75
N THR A 105 2.05 -0.49 -0.49
CA THR A 105 1.15 0.03 0.55
C THR A 105 1.73 1.27 1.19
N THR A 106 0.92 2.32 1.26
CA THR A 106 1.21 3.53 2.02
C THR A 106 0.63 3.44 3.43
N PHE A 107 1.32 4.01 4.40
CA PHE A 107 0.86 4.07 5.78
C PHE A 107 1.46 5.28 6.49
N ASP A 108 0.79 5.80 7.51
CA ASP A 108 1.30 6.94 8.27
C ASP A 108 2.63 6.58 8.97
N ALA A 109 3.65 7.42 8.78
CA ALA A 109 5.00 7.13 9.27
C ALA A 109 5.12 7.09 10.80
N ARG A 110 4.15 7.64 11.54
CA ARG A 110 4.13 7.69 13.01
C ARG A 110 3.25 6.59 13.60
N SER A 111 1.97 6.57 13.24
CA SER A 111 0.97 5.64 13.77
C SER A 111 1.06 4.25 13.16
N ARG A 112 1.69 4.12 11.99
CA ARG A 112 1.77 2.87 11.21
C ARG A 112 0.42 2.37 10.68
N ILE A 113 -0.60 3.23 10.71
CA ILE A 113 -1.96 2.95 10.25
C ILE A 113 -2.06 3.22 8.75
N ILE A 114 -2.78 2.35 8.05
CA ILE A 114 -3.16 2.55 6.64
C ILE A 114 -4.36 3.50 6.63
N ALA A 115 -4.24 4.61 5.91
CA ALA A 115 -5.28 5.63 5.86
C ALA A 115 -6.63 5.03 5.43
N GLN A 116 -7.71 5.49 6.06
CA GLN A 116 -9.11 5.07 5.83
C GLN A 116 -9.44 3.63 6.27
N GLN A 117 -8.46 2.74 6.33
CA GLN A 117 -8.66 1.32 6.63
C GLN A 117 -8.72 1.00 8.13
N GLU A 118 -8.14 1.86 8.96
CA GLU A 118 -8.11 1.77 10.44
C GLU A 118 -7.37 0.54 11.02
N PHE A 119 -6.52 -0.13 10.22
CA PHE A 119 -5.60 -1.16 10.71
C PHE A 119 -4.14 -0.86 10.35
N THR A 120 -3.22 -1.56 11.02
CA THR A 120 -1.78 -1.31 10.89
C THR A 120 -1.18 -2.02 9.69
N ILE A 121 -0.04 -1.51 9.23
CA ILE A 121 0.79 -2.11 8.18
C ILE A 121 1.16 -3.58 8.47
N ASP A 122 1.28 -4.00 9.73
CA ASP A 122 1.60 -5.39 10.07
C ASP A 122 0.55 -6.38 9.55
N VAL A 123 -0.73 -5.98 9.50
CA VAL A 123 -1.79 -6.82 8.92
C VAL A 123 -1.57 -7.01 7.42
N VAL A 124 -1.12 -5.97 6.72
CA VAL A 124 -0.81 -6.07 5.29
C VAL A 124 0.46 -6.88 5.03
N VAL A 125 1.46 -6.82 5.92
CA VAL A 125 2.64 -7.70 5.85
C VAL A 125 2.21 -9.17 5.97
N GLU A 126 1.29 -9.46 6.89
CA GLU A 126 0.72 -10.80 7.04
C GLU A 126 -0.03 -11.23 5.77
N GLN A 127 -0.90 -10.38 5.22
CA GLN A 127 -1.60 -10.65 3.96
C GLN A 127 -0.63 -10.96 2.82
N ALA A 128 0.38 -10.09 2.59
CA ALA A 128 1.37 -10.27 1.54
C ALA A 128 2.15 -11.59 1.70
N THR A 129 2.52 -11.92 2.94
CA THR A 129 3.20 -13.17 3.28
C THR A 129 2.33 -14.40 2.96
N GLN A 130 1.04 -14.37 3.33
CA GLN A 130 0.11 -15.47 3.06
C GLN A 130 -0.21 -15.61 1.56
N LEU A 131 -0.27 -14.49 0.83
CA LEU A 131 -0.45 -14.50 -0.63
C LEU A 131 0.81 -14.94 -1.38
N GLY A 132 1.97 -14.92 -0.73
CA GLY A 132 3.26 -15.13 -1.41
C GLY A 132 3.54 -14.05 -2.46
N VAL A 133 3.20 -12.79 -2.17
CA VAL A 133 3.44 -11.65 -3.06
C VAL A 133 4.37 -10.64 -2.39
N PRO A 134 5.40 -10.13 -3.08
CA PRO A 134 6.31 -9.13 -2.52
C PRO A 134 5.57 -7.85 -2.10
N LEU A 135 6.00 -7.23 -1.00
CA LEU A 135 5.41 -5.99 -0.49
C LEU A 135 6.47 -4.90 -0.30
N LEU A 136 6.21 -3.74 -0.90
CA LEU A 136 6.85 -2.46 -0.62
C LEU A 136 5.98 -1.64 0.32
N GLY A 137 6.56 -1.23 1.44
CA GLY A 137 5.93 -0.30 2.37
C GLY A 137 6.44 1.11 2.17
N VAL A 138 5.54 2.09 2.14
CA VAL A 138 5.84 3.52 1.97
C VAL A 138 5.32 4.32 3.17
N PRO A 139 6.17 4.65 4.15
CA PRO A 139 5.81 5.54 5.24
C PRO A 139 5.54 6.96 4.71
N LEU A 140 4.32 7.45 4.89
CA LEU A 140 3.92 8.80 4.51
C LEU A 140 4.22 9.78 5.66
N HIS A 141 4.92 10.86 5.31
CA HIS A 141 5.23 11.96 6.23
C HIS A 141 4.34 13.16 5.92
N THR A 142 3.79 13.77 6.97
CA THR A 142 3.01 15.00 6.85
C THR A 142 3.84 16.11 6.19
N GLY A 143 3.22 16.86 5.27
CA GLY A 143 3.85 18.00 4.59
C GLY A 143 4.78 17.63 3.43
N ALA A 144 5.01 16.35 3.17
CA ALA A 144 5.66 15.87 1.94
C ALA A 144 4.60 15.55 0.87
N ASP A 145 4.97 15.71 -0.40
CA ASP A 145 4.10 15.35 -1.52
C ASP A 145 3.88 13.82 -1.56
N TYR A 146 2.64 13.41 -1.84
CA TYR A 146 2.27 12.00 -1.87
C TYR A 146 2.93 11.26 -3.03
N VAL A 147 2.93 11.86 -4.22
CA VAL A 147 3.42 11.24 -5.47
C VAL A 147 4.94 11.13 -5.42
N ASP A 148 5.64 12.13 -4.89
CA ASP A 148 7.10 12.08 -4.68
C ASP A 148 7.50 10.93 -3.74
N GLN A 149 6.71 10.69 -2.68
CA GLN A 149 6.97 9.59 -1.74
C GLN A 149 6.74 8.22 -2.37
N ILE A 150 5.75 8.10 -3.26
CA ILE A 150 5.55 6.88 -4.07
C ILE A 150 6.70 6.70 -5.05
N ALA A 151 7.15 7.76 -5.73
CA ALA A 151 8.24 7.69 -6.70
C ALA A 151 9.51 7.06 -6.11
N ALA A 152 9.83 7.39 -4.86
CA ALA A 152 10.94 6.79 -4.14
C ALA A 152 10.80 5.27 -3.94
N ALA A 153 9.57 4.76 -3.81
CA ALA A 153 9.31 3.32 -3.75
C ALA A 153 9.44 2.66 -5.13
N VAL A 154 9.03 3.36 -6.18
CA VAL A 154 9.16 2.91 -7.57
C VAL A 154 10.63 2.79 -7.98
N ASP A 155 11.52 3.62 -7.43
CA ASP A 155 12.97 3.51 -7.62
C ASP A 155 13.58 2.20 -7.07
N LEU A 156 12.93 1.57 -6.08
CA LEU A 156 13.32 0.25 -5.58
C LEU A 156 12.92 -0.89 -6.52
N VAL A 157 12.18 -0.58 -7.58
CA VAL A 157 11.73 -1.53 -8.61
C VAL A 157 12.08 -0.99 -10.00
N PRO A 158 13.35 -1.05 -10.42
CA PRO A 158 13.80 -0.45 -11.67
C PRO A 158 13.06 -0.95 -12.93
N ALA A 159 12.58 -2.20 -12.92
CA ALA A 159 11.80 -2.81 -14.00
C ALA A 159 10.28 -2.57 -13.89
N CYS A 160 9.84 -1.65 -13.03
CA CYS A 160 8.44 -1.26 -12.93
C CYS A 160 8.00 -0.47 -14.17
N GLU A 161 7.03 -1.02 -14.89
CA GLU A 161 6.43 -0.38 -16.07
C GLU A 161 4.96 -0.01 -15.82
N ARG A 162 4.31 -0.60 -14.81
CA ARG A 162 2.86 -0.48 -14.62
C ARG A 162 2.50 -0.15 -13.19
N LEU A 163 1.60 0.81 -13.01
CA LEU A 163 0.94 1.12 -11.75
C LEU A 163 -0.51 0.66 -11.83
N CYS A 164 -0.92 -0.23 -10.94
CA CYS A 164 -2.24 -0.84 -10.96
C CYS A 164 -3.06 -0.39 -9.75
N PHE A 165 -4.32 -0.05 -9.96
CA PHE A 165 -5.21 0.46 -8.92
C PHE A 165 -6.55 -0.27 -8.92
N GLY A 166 -7.06 -0.61 -7.74
CA GLY A 166 -8.36 -1.27 -7.59
C GLY A 166 -9.57 -0.35 -7.67
N ASP A 167 -9.49 0.81 -8.33
CA ASP A 167 -10.64 1.71 -8.44
C ASP A 167 -11.75 1.10 -9.33
N LEU A 168 -13.02 1.23 -8.91
CA LEU A 168 -14.14 0.59 -9.63
C LEU A 168 -14.77 1.53 -10.66
N HIS A 169 -15.26 2.71 -10.29
CA HIS A 169 -16.00 3.56 -11.26
C HIS A 169 -15.91 5.07 -11.05
N LEU A 170 -15.35 5.55 -9.94
CA LEU A 170 -15.28 6.98 -9.63
C LEU A 170 -14.34 7.73 -10.58
N ALA A 171 -14.90 8.30 -11.65
CA ALA A 171 -14.16 8.96 -12.74
C ALA A 171 -13.19 10.06 -12.25
N HIS A 172 -13.58 10.81 -11.21
CA HIS A 172 -12.75 11.87 -10.67
C HIS A 172 -11.49 11.34 -9.95
N ILE A 173 -11.57 10.18 -9.29
CA ILE A 173 -10.41 9.53 -8.66
C ILE A 173 -9.44 9.03 -9.73
N ARG A 174 -9.96 8.35 -10.75
CA ARG A 174 -9.15 7.90 -11.89
C ARG A 174 -8.45 9.06 -12.59
N GLN A 175 -9.17 10.13 -12.92
CA GLN A 175 -8.61 11.33 -13.54
C GLN A 175 -7.52 11.97 -12.67
N TRP A 176 -7.73 12.01 -11.34
CA TRP A 176 -6.71 12.48 -10.42
C TRP A 176 -5.46 11.61 -10.49
N ARG A 177 -5.57 10.28 -10.52
CA ARG A 177 -4.41 9.38 -10.65
C ARG A 177 -3.69 9.56 -11.99
N GLU A 178 -4.43 9.57 -13.08
CA GLU A 178 -3.89 9.79 -14.44
C GLU A 178 -3.10 11.09 -14.50
N LYS A 179 -3.63 12.17 -13.93
CA LYS A 179 -2.93 13.44 -13.84
C LYS A 179 -1.73 13.38 -12.90
N ALA A 180 -1.91 12.93 -11.67
CA ALA A 180 -0.88 12.96 -10.63
C ALA A 180 0.34 12.13 -11.01
N PHE A 181 0.14 10.90 -11.48
CA PHE A 181 1.22 10.01 -11.89
C PHE A 181 1.75 10.33 -13.29
N GLY A 182 0.88 10.77 -14.22
CA GLY A 182 1.27 11.15 -15.58
C GLY A 182 2.08 12.45 -15.66
N ASP A 183 1.81 13.42 -14.79
CA ASP A 183 2.56 14.68 -14.72
C ASP A 183 3.90 14.51 -13.97
N HIS A 184 4.09 13.42 -13.22
CA HIS A 184 5.29 13.22 -12.42
C HIS A 184 6.47 12.69 -13.28
N PRO A 185 7.64 13.38 -13.32
CA PRO A 185 8.74 13.06 -14.24
C PRO A 185 9.23 11.60 -14.19
N ARG A 186 9.19 10.97 -13.01
CA ARG A 186 9.61 9.58 -12.81
C ARG A 186 8.62 8.54 -13.34
N MET A 187 7.34 8.88 -13.37
CA MET A 187 6.23 7.94 -13.59
C MET A 187 5.42 8.27 -14.85
N ALA A 188 5.73 9.37 -15.54
CA ALA A 188 5.07 9.82 -16.76
C ALA A 188 5.03 8.79 -17.91
N ASN A 189 5.98 7.84 -17.93
CA ASN A 189 6.07 6.78 -18.95
C ASN A 189 5.51 5.43 -18.47
N MET A 190 4.90 5.37 -17.29
CA MET A 190 4.29 4.14 -16.77
C MET A 190 2.86 3.98 -17.25
N GLU A 191 2.47 2.73 -17.51
CA GLU A 191 1.10 2.37 -17.81
C GLU A 191 0.27 2.37 -16.52
N LEU A 192 -0.86 3.09 -16.51
CA LEU A 192 -1.83 2.99 -15.41
C LEU A 192 -2.90 1.97 -15.76
N ILE A 193 -3.07 0.96 -14.90
CA ILE A 193 -4.03 -0.14 -15.10
C ILE A 193 -5.10 -0.09 -14.02
N PHE A 194 -6.35 -0.23 -14.46
CA PHE A 194 -7.55 -0.25 -13.62
C PHE A 194 -8.32 -1.54 -13.90
N PRO A 195 -7.90 -2.69 -13.36
CA PRO A 195 -8.42 -3.99 -13.76
C PRO A 195 -9.88 -4.21 -13.32
N LEU A 196 -10.42 -3.37 -12.43
CA LEU A 196 -11.80 -3.43 -11.96
C LEU A 196 -12.69 -2.33 -12.56
N TRP A 197 -12.17 -1.53 -13.51
CA TRP A 197 -12.88 -0.36 -14.01
C TRP A 197 -14.21 -0.73 -14.69
N ASN A 198 -15.32 -0.23 -14.17
CA ASN A 198 -16.69 -0.57 -14.56
C ASN A 198 -16.99 -2.08 -14.51
N ALA A 199 -16.30 -2.84 -13.64
CA ALA A 199 -16.60 -4.24 -13.42
C ALA A 199 -17.97 -4.41 -12.76
N ASP A 200 -18.65 -5.50 -13.13
CA ASP A 200 -19.95 -5.86 -12.58
C ASP A 200 -19.83 -6.30 -11.12
N TYR A 201 -20.63 -5.69 -10.24
CA TYR A 201 -20.55 -5.91 -8.79
C TYR A 201 -20.92 -7.34 -8.38
N ASP A 202 -21.90 -7.96 -9.05
CA ASP A 202 -22.28 -9.34 -8.77
C ASP A 202 -21.13 -10.30 -9.13
N ALA A 203 -20.45 -10.04 -10.26
CA ALA A 203 -19.26 -10.79 -10.65
C ALA A 203 -18.08 -10.59 -9.68
N LEU A 204 -17.88 -9.37 -9.18
CA LEU A 204 -16.85 -9.08 -8.17
C LEU A 204 -17.13 -9.78 -6.84
N LEU A 205 -18.39 -9.73 -6.37
CA LEU A 205 -18.81 -10.41 -5.16
C LEU A 205 -18.65 -11.92 -5.32
N ALA A 206 -19.07 -12.49 -6.44
CA ALA A 206 -18.91 -13.90 -6.72
C ALA A 206 -17.43 -14.32 -6.73
N ASP A 207 -16.53 -13.53 -7.31
CA ASP A 207 -15.09 -13.80 -7.29
C ASP A 207 -14.51 -13.71 -5.86
N LEU A 208 -14.94 -12.73 -5.07
CA LEU A 208 -14.53 -12.59 -3.68
C LEU A 208 -14.94 -13.81 -2.85
N LEU A 209 -16.21 -14.21 -2.93
CA LEU A 209 -16.73 -15.36 -2.19
C LEU A 209 -16.07 -16.68 -2.63
N ALA A 210 -15.83 -16.85 -3.93
CA ALA A 210 -15.16 -18.03 -4.48
C ALA A 210 -13.66 -18.10 -4.15
N SER A 211 -13.05 -16.98 -3.74
CA SER A 211 -11.62 -16.92 -3.42
C SER A 211 -11.22 -17.69 -2.15
N GLY A 212 -12.18 -17.93 -1.24
CA GLY A 212 -11.94 -18.48 0.09
C GLY A 212 -11.42 -17.45 1.12
N ALA A 213 -11.17 -16.21 0.70
CA ALA A 213 -10.87 -15.11 1.61
C ALA A 213 -12.15 -14.56 2.25
N THR A 214 -12.03 -14.03 3.46
CA THR A 214 -13.13 -13.33 4.15
C THR A 214 -12.85 -11.83 4.11
N SER A 215 -13.79 -11.05 3.60
CA SER A 215 -13.75 -9.60 3.68
C SER A 215 -14.52 -9.14 4.91
N ILE A 216 -13.88 -8.39 5.80
CA ILE A 216 -14.46 -7.95 7.08
C ILE A 216 -14.52 -6.43 7.08
N VAL A 217 -15.67 -5.84 7.41
CA VAL A 217 -15.83 -4.39 7.57
C VAL A 217 -14.86 -3.88 8.64
N SER A 218 -13.99 -2.94 8.26
CA SER A 218 -12.94 -2.40 9.13
C SER A 218 -13.18 -0.97 9.58
N ALA A 219 -13.93 -0.19 8.79
CA ALA A 219 -14.35 1.16 9.12
C ALA A 219 -15.73 1.42 8.49
N VAL A 220 -16.56 2.21 9.17
CA VAL A 220 -17.92 2.55 8.72
C VAL A 220 -18.13 4.05 8.90
N PHE A 221 -18.74 4.70 7.92
CA PHE A 221 -19.10 6.10 8.03
C PHE A 221 -20.17 6.29 9.13
N PRO A 222 -20.07 7.28 10.02
CA PRO A 222 -20.89 7.35 11.24
C PRO A 222 -22.41 7.30 11.04
N ASP A 223 -22.92 7.72 9.88
CA ASP A 223 -24.35 7.77 9.60
C ASP A 223 -24.93 6.44 9.05
N LEU A 224 -24.06 5.48 8.72
CA LEU A 224 -24.47 4.16 8.23
C LEU A 224 -24.63 3.20 9.42
N THR A 225 -25.88 2.86 9.76
CA THR A 225 -26.24 2.10 10.97
C THR A 225 -26.63 0.64 10.69
N GLN A 226 -26.68 0.25 9.42
CA GLN A 226 -27.11 -1.07 8.96
C GLN A 226 -25.99 -2.11 9.00
N ILE A 227 -24.74 -1.66 9.08
CA ILE A 227 -23.54 -2.49 9.15
C ILE A 227 -22.64 -2.03 10.30
N ASP A 228 -21.94 -2.97 10.90
CA ASP A 228 -21.01 -2.71 12.00
C ASP A 228 -19.58 -3.09 11.62
N ILE A 229 -18.60 -2.48 12.30
CA ILE A 229 -17.21 -2.94 12.22
C ILE A 229 -17.15 -4.41 12.70
N GLY A 230 -16.53 -5.27 11.90
CA GLY A 230 -16.46 -6.71 12.15
C GLY A 230 -17.48 -7.53 11.37
N ASP A 231 -18.48 -6.91 10.73
CA ASP A 231 -19.39 -7.62 9.84
C ASP A 231 -18.63 -8.22 8.65
N VAL A 232 -19.10 -9.38 8.18
CA VAL A 232 -18.59 -9.98 6.95
C VAL A 232 -19.23 -9.31 5.74
N PHE A 233 -18.41 -8.89 4.79
CA PHE A 233 -18.87 -8.39 3.49
C PHE A 233 -19.22 -9.57 2.60
N ASP A 234 -20.51 -9.89 2.55
CA ASP A 234 -21.13 -10.95 1.76
C ASP A 234 -22.52 -10.54 1.25
N THR A 235 -23.24 -11.47 0.63
CA THR A 235 -24.59 -11.24 0.10
C THR A 235 -25.58 -10.81 1.20
N ASP A 236 -25.44 -11.31 2.43
CA ASP A 236 -26.34 -10.96 3.53
C ASP A 236 -26.10 -9.52 4.00
N LEU A 237 -24.84 -9.07 4.04
CA LEU A 237 -24.53 -7.66 4.29
C LEU A 237 -25.12 -6.76 3.20
N LEU A 238 -24.93 -7.09 1.92
CA LEU A 238 -25.44 -6.26 0.82
C LEU A 238 -26.97 -6.15 0.86
N ALA A 239 -27.68 -7.21 1.24
CA ALA A 239 -29.14 -7.19 1.38
C ALA A 239 -29.64 -6.28 2.51
N ARG A 240 -28.78 -5.88 3.46
CA ARG A 240 -29.10 -4.93 4.52
C ARG A 240 -28.84 -3.47 4.13
N LEU A 241 -28.09 -3.22 3.06
CA LEU A 241 -27.72 -1.86 2.68
C LEU A 241 -28.93 -1.09 2.12
N PRO A 242 -29.13 0.19 2.52
CA PRO A 242 -30.11 1.05 1.89
C PRO A 242 -29.83 1.28 0.40
N ASP A 243 -30.89 1.45 -0.41
CA ASP A 243 -30.80 1.63 -1.88
C ASP A 243 -29.92 2.80 -2.35
N HIS A 244 -29.64 3.78 -1.48
CA HIS A 244 -28.84 4.96 -1.81
C HIS A 244 -27.34 4.81 -1.50
N ILE A 245 -26.95 3.71 -0.85
CA ILE A 245 -25.57 3.41 -0.48
C ILE A 245 -24.92 2.63 -1.61
N ASP A 246 -23.69 2.99 -2.00
CA ASP A 246 -22.95 2.16 -2.94
C ASP A 246 -22.64 0.80 -2.27
N PRO A 247 -23.06 -0.33 -2.88
CA PRO A 247 -22.91 -1.64 -2.24
C PRO A 247 -21.45 -2.09 -2.12
N PHE A 248 -20.51 -1.48 -2.83
CA PHE A 248 -19.07 -1.68 -2.61
C PHE A 248 -18.44 -0.56 -1.77
N GLY A 249 -19.21 0.44 -1.30
CA GLY A 249 -18.72 1.49 -0.42
C GLY A 249 -17.77 2.49 -1.09
N GLU A 250 -17.88 2.67 -2.41
CA GLU A 250 -16.96 3.52 -3.19
C GLU A 250 -16.99 5.00 -2.79
N ASN A 251 -18.08 5.51 -2.21
CA ASN A 251 -18.17 6.90 -1.75
C ASN A 251 -17.67 7.09 -0.31
N GLY A 252 -17.00 6.10 0.26
CA GLY A 252 -16.46 6.12 1.62
C GLY A 252 -17.47 5.71 2.69
N GLU A 253 -18.55 5.03 2.31
CA GLU A 253 -19.57 4.54 3.24
C GLU A 253 -19.01 3.52 4.23
N PHE A 254 -18.08 2.68 3.77
CA PHE A 254 -17.33 1.74 4.61
C PHE A 254 -16.06 1.25 3.92
N HIS A 255 -15.15 0.70 4.72
CA HIS A 255 -13.96 0.01 4.26
C HIS A 255 -13.92 -1.42 4.79
N THR A 256 -13.11 -2.25 4.14
CA THR A 256 -12.99 -3.67 4.50
C THR A 256 -11.54 -4.07 4.59
N ARG A 257 -11.31 -5.15 5.32
CA ARG A 257 -10.03 -5.83 5.45
C ARG A 257 -10.18 -7.27 5.00
N ILE A 258 -9.28 -7.72 4.15
CA ILE A 258 -9.20 -9.11 3.73
C ILE A 258 -8.50 -9.94 4.81
N VAL A 259 -9.15 -11.01 5.24
CA VAL A 259 -8.58 -12.07 6.05
C VAL A 259 -8.45 -13.30 5.18
N LEU A 260 -7.22 -13.73 4.98
CA LEU A 260 -6.89 -14.95 4.28
C LEU A 260 -6.94 -16.09 5.30
N THR A 261 -7.52 -17.23 4.92
CA THR A 261 -7.74 -18.36 5.84
C THR A 261 -6.39 -18.77 6.47
N PRO A 262 -6.32 -19.04 7.78
CA PRO A 262 -5.05 -19.45 8.40
C PRO A 262 -4.55 -20.75 7.75
N PRO A 263 -3.23 -20.95 7.58
CA PRO A 263 -2.72 -22.29 7.36
C PRO A 263 -3.21 -23.17 8.52
N PRO A 264 -3.58 -24.44 8.28
CA PRO A 264 -3.98 -25.33 9.37
C PRO A 264 -2.90 -25.32 10.47
N PRO A 265 -3.28 -25.43 11.76
CA PRO A 265 -2.28 -25.53 12.82
C PRO A 265 -1.31 -26.66 12.46
N LYS A 266 0.00 -26.39 12.56
CA LYS A 266 1.00 -27.45 12.46
C LYS A 266 0.62 -28.50 13.48
N ALA A 267 0.29 -29.71 13.02
CA ALA A 267 0.18 -30.84 13.91
C ALA A 267 1.56 -31.04 14.55
N ASP A 268 1.60 -30.97 15.88
CA ASP A 268 2.76 -31.36 16.69
C ASP A 268 3.12 -32.83 16.47
#